data_AF-A0A6V7HMH9-F1
#
_entry.id   AF-A0A6V7HMH9-F1
#
_cell.length_a   1.000
_cell.length_b   1.000
_cell.length_c   1.000
_cell.angle_alpha   90.00
_cell.angle_beta   90.00
_cell.angle_gamma   90.00
#
_symmetry.space_group_name_H-M   'P 1'
#
loop_
_entity.id
_entity.type
_entity.pdbx_description
1 polymer ?
#
loop_
_entity_poly.entity_id
_entity_poly.type
_entity_poly.pdbx_seq_one_letter_code
_entity_poly.pdbx_strand_id
1 'polypeptide(L)'
;PLDISDTDRMNILLFNNLEINCYMKDYVGNEIFRLLETDNRIVILFKISIRLIVSSMDSLGIKVDAVPGRINQLNLFSIRPGLYFGQCSEICGINHRFIPIILERTSYQNFVN
;
A
#
# COMPACT_ATOMS: atom_id res chain seq x y z
N PRO A 1 -15.59 -3.69 18.35
CA PRO A 1 -15.46 -4.34 17.04
C PRO A 1 -15.72 -3.29 15.95
N LEU A 2 -14.65 -2.61 15.51
CA LEU A 2 -14.77 -1.75 14.34
C LEU A 2 -15.17 -2.66 13.18
N ASP A 3 -16.39 -2.48 12.66
CA ASP A 3 -16.82 -3.17 11.45
C ASP A 3 -15.89 -2.70 10.33
N ILE A 4 -14.89 -3.52 10.02
CA ILE A 4 -13.96 -3.33 8.91
C ILE A 4 -14.77 -3.54 7.63
N SER A 5 -15.54 -2.52 7.28
CA SER A 5 -16.34 -2.46 6.08
C SER A 5 -15.42 -2.46 4.85
N ASP A 6 -15.93 -2.93 3.71
CA ASP A 6 -15.14 -3.04 2.47
C ASP A 6 -14.55 -1.69 1.99
N THR A 7 -14.97 -0.55 2.56
CA THR A 7 -14.43 0.78 2.25
C THR A 7 -13.07 1.08 2.89
N ASP A 8 -12.63 0.26 3.85
CA ASP A 8 -11.37 0.49 4.58
C ASP A 8 -10.21 -0.30 3.96
N ARG A 9 -10.43 -0.82 2.75
CA ARG A 9 -9.59 -1.82 2.09
C ARG A 9 -8.82 -1.21 0.95
N MET A 10 -7.50 -1.37 1.04
CA MET A 10 -6.59 -1.08 -0.05
C MET A 10 -6.19 -2.41 -0.70
N ASN A 11 -6.62 -2.63 -1.94
CA ASN A 11 -6.26 -3.82 -2.71
C ASN A 11 -5.23 -3.47 -3.79
N ILE A 12 -4.09 -4.17 -3.77
CA ILE A 12 -3.05 -4.01 -4.78
C ILE A 12 -2.82 -5.34 -5.48
N LEU A 13 -2.79 -5.27 -6.81
CA LEU A 13 -2.52 -6.39 -7.69
C LEU A 13 -1.08 -6.30 -8.18
N LEU A 14 -0.29 -7.30 -7.81
CA LEU A 14 1.07 -7.49 -8.30
C LEU A 14 1.08 -8.45 -9.49
N PHE A 15 2.15 -8.38 -10.29
CA PHE A 15 2.39 -9.29 -11.41
C PHE A 15 2.35 -10.76 -10.91
N ASN A 16 1.72 -11.66 -11.67
CA ASN A 16 1.30 -13.03 -11.29
C ASN A 16 0.02 -13.17 -10.44
N ASN A 17 -0.92 -12.21 -10.49
CA ASN A 17 -2.20 -12.26 -9.76
C ASN A 17 -2.03 -12.39 -8.24
N LEU A 18 -0.92 -11.89 -7.71
CA LEU A 18 -0.73 -11.82 -6.27
C LEU A 18 -1.48 -10.59 -5.75
N GLU A 19 -2.58 -10.85 -5.06
CA GLU A 19 -3.42 -9.83 -4.44
C GLU A 19 -3.00 -9.63 -2.99
N ILE A 20 -2.68 -8.39 -2.64
CA ILE A 20 -2.39 -7.99 -1.26
C ILE A 20 -3.44 -7.00 -0.82
N ASN A 21 -4.09 -7.33 0.30
CA ASN A 21 -5.03 -6.45 0.98
C ASN A 21 -4.34 -5.87 2.22
N CYS A 22 -4.40 -4.54 2.35
CA CYS A 22 -3.83 -3.83 3.49
C CYS A 22 -4.94 -3.14 4.27
N TYR A 23 -4.91 -3.32 5.59
CA TYR A 23 -5.79 -2.70 6.56
C TYR A 23 -4.97 -1.93 7.57
N MET A 24 -5.52 -0.83 8.07
CA MET A 24 -4.92 -0.16 9.22
C MET A 24 -4.93 -1.09 10.43
N LYS A 25 -3.78 -1.19 11.09
CA LYS A 25 -3.67 -1.98 12.31
C LYS A 25 -4.31 -1.22 13.47
N ASP A 26 -5.05 -1.94 14.32
CA ASP A 26 -5.58 -1.37 15.56
C ASP A 26 -4.44 -0.90 16.47
N TYR A 27 -4.59 0.29 17.03
CA TYR A 27 -3.58 0.88 17.91
C TYR A 27 -3.49 0.11 19.23
N VAL A 28 -2.60 -0.87 19.27
CA VAL A 28 -2.22 -1.59 20.49
C VAL A 28 -0.89 -0.98 20.95
N GLY A 29 -0.90 -0.30 22.11
CA GLY A 29 0.14 0.62 22.55
C GLY A 29 1.59 0.14 22.39
N ASN A 30 2.47 1.10 22.06
CA ASN A 30 3.91 1.06 21.70
C ASN A 30 4.26 1.11 20.19
N GLU A 31 3.29 1.32 19.29
CA GLU A 31 3.60 1.58 17.88
C GLU A 31 4.03 3.04 17.63
N ILE A 32 5.12 3.22 16.87
CA ILE A 32 5.84 4.49 16.69
C ILE A 32 5.04 5.44 15.78
N PHE A 33 4.24 4.90 14.87
CA PHE A 33 3.48 5.69 13.89
C PHE A 33 1.97 5.49 14.01
N ARG A 34 1.31 6.46 14.66
CA ARG A 34 -0.15 6.49 14.80
C ARG A 34 -0.82 6.67 13.41
N LEU A 35 -1.74 5.77 13.06
CA LEU A 35 -2.55 5.78 11.80
C LEU A 35 -1.79 5.52 10.49
N LEU A 36 -0.52 5.10 10.54
CA LEU A 36 0.28 4.77 9.35
C LEU A 36 0.64 3.30 9.26
N GLU A 37 0.47 2.55 10.35
CA GLU A 37 0.77 1.12 10.37
C GLU A 37 -0.36 0.30 9.74
N THR A 38 0.04 -0.62 8.86
CA THR A 38 -0.82 -1.63 8.26
C THR A 38 -0.46 -3.02 8.76
N ASP A 39 -1.43 -3.91 8.72
CA ASP A 39 -1.23 -5.34 8.97
C ASP A 39 -0.28 -6.00 7.96
N ASN A 40 -0.51 -5.74 6.67
CA ASN A 40 0.29 -6.23 5.57
C ASN A 40 1.09 -5.09 4.93
N ARG A 41 2.33 -5.39 4.56
CA ARG A 41 3.20 -4.47 3.81
C ARG A 41 3.38 -4.99 2.40
N ILE A 42 3.42 -4.07 1.44
CA ILE A 42 3.71 -4.40 0.05
C ILE A 42 5.23 -4.49 -0.09
N VAL A 43 5.75 -5.71 -0.19
CA VAL A 43 7.18 -5.93 -0.35
C VAL A 43 7.53 -5.94 -1.84
N ILE A 44 8.47 -5.08 -2.23
CA ILE A 44 8.98 -5.00 -3.59
C ILE A 44 10.51 -5.02 -3.63
N LEU A 45 11.07 -5.37 -4.78
CA LEU A 45 12.52 -5.39 -4.98
C LEU A 45 13.06 -4.00 -5.33
N PHE A 46 14.18 -3.59 -4.73
CA PHE A 46 14.91 -2.41 -5.19
C PHE A 46 15.84 -2.76 -6.36
N LYS A 47 16.16 -1.77 -7.21
CA LYS A 47 16.92 -1.84 -8.49
C LYS A 47 16.25 -2.66 -9.60
N ILE A 48 14.96 -2.93 -9.50
CA ILE A 48 14.18 -3.62 -10.53
C ILE A 48 12.97 -2.75 -10.88
N SER A 49 12.61 -2.71 -12.16
CA SER A 49 11.39 -2.05 -12.63
C SER A 49 10.21 -2.98 -12.37
N ILE A 50 9.27 -2.57 -11.53
CA ILE A 50 8.08 -3.34 -11.17
C ILE A 50 6.86 -2.64 -11.72
N ARG A 51 5.96 -3.42 -12.32
CA ARG A 51 4.66 -2.93 -12.75
C ARG A 51 3.66 -3.15 -11.63
N LEU A 52 3.10 -2.07 -11.11
CA LEU A 52 1.97 -2.13 -10.20
C LEU A 52 0.68 -1.89 -10.97
N ILE A 53 -0.33 -2.70 -10.66
CA ILE A 53 -1.70 -2.47 -11.09
C ILE A 53 -2.47 -2.07 -9.83
N VAL A 54 -2.91 -0.83 -9.84
CA VAL A 54 -3.40 -0.19 -8.63
C VAL A 54 -4.80 0.32 -8.89
N SER A 55 -5.71 0.02 -7.96
CA SER A 55 -7.03 0.63 -7.92
C SER A 55 -6.98 1.98 -7.21
N SER A 56 -6.23 2.16 -6.13
CA SER A 56 -5.97 3.43 -5.41
C SER A 56 -4.54 3.44 -4.84
N MET A 57 -3.74 4.52 -4.87
CA MET A 57 -2.50 4.63 -4.06
C MET A 57 -1.93 6.04 -4.03
N ASP A 58 -1.61 6.52 -2.83
CA ASP A 58 -1.04 7.85 -2.63
C ASP A 58 0.11 7.83 -1.60
N SER A 59 1.10 8.72 -1.77
CA SER A 59 2.30 8.96 -0.93
C SER A 59 3.48 7.97 -1.04
N LEU A 60 3.93 7.74 -2.27
CA LEU A 60 5.28 7.22 -2.56
C LEU A 60 6.17 8.22 -3.32
N GLY A 61 5.81 9.51 -3.27
CA GLY A 61 6.17 10.48 -4.32
C GLY A 61 5.41 10.24 -5.62
N ILE A 62 4.43 9.34 -5.58
CA ILE A 62 3.57 8.90 -6.66
C ILE A 62 2.14 9.05 -6.13
N LYS A 63 1.31 9.74 -6.91
CA LYS A 63 -0.11 9.95 -6.67
C LYS A 63 -0.87 9.22 -7.76
N VAL A 64 -1.79 8.34 -7.39
CA VAL A 64 -2.63 7.61 -8.35
C VAL A 64 -4.05 7.54 -7.87
N ASP A 65 -4.90 8.21 -8.64
CA ASP A 65 -6.32 8.31 -8.36
C ASP A 65 -7.02 6.97 -8.59
N ALA A 66 -8.02 6.75 -7.76
CA ALA A 66 -8.79 5.53 -7.76
C ALA A 66 -10.15 5.72 -8.38
N VAL A 67 -10.28 5.40 -9.66
CA VAL A 67 -11.57 5.52 -10.34
C VAL A 67 -12.14 4.12 -10.55
N PRO A 68 -13.28 3.77 -9.93
CA PRO A 68 -13.90 2.47 -10.14
C PRO A 68 -14.17 2.25 -11.64
N GLY A 69 -13.84 1.06 -12.14
CA GLY A 69 -13.91 0.72 -13.56
C GLY A 69 -12.73 1.22 -14.41
N ARG A 70 -11.73 1.87 -13.81
CA ARG A 70 -10.44 2.19 -14.45
C ARG A 70 -9.31 1.46 -13.73
N ILE A 71 -8.40 0.90 -14.51
CA ILE A 71 -7.22 0.20 -14.00
C ILE A 71 -6.01 1.08 -14.29
N ASN A 72 -5.36 1.59 -13.24
CA ASN A 72 -4.17 2.40 -13.38
C ASN A 72 -2.92 1.53 -13.26
N GLN A 73 -2.07 1.59 -14.28
CA GLN A 73 -0.80 0.87 -14.32
C GLN A 73 0.35 1.83 -14.06
N LEU A 74 1.24 1.47 -13.13
CA LEU A 74 2.41 2.25 -12.77
C LEU A 74 3.67 1.42 -12.92
N ASN A 75 4.75 2.04 -13.36
CA ASN A 75 6.08 1.45 -13.29
C ASN A 75 6.83 2.08 -12.12
N LEU A 76 7.13 1.28 -11.10
CA LEU A 76 7.96 1.67 -9.97
C LEU A 76 9.41 1.26 -10.25
N PHE A 77 10.33 2.22 -10.08
CA PHE A 77 11.75 1.95 -10.03
C PHE A 77 12.34 2.62 -8.79
N SER A 78 12.95 1.82 -7.92
CA SER A 78 13.62 2.31 -6.72
C SER A 78 15.10 2.00 -6.74
N ILE A 79 15.92 2.96 -6.35
CA ILE A 79 17.38 2.78 -6.26
C ILE A 79 17.81 2.36 -4.84
N ARG A 80 17.03 2.74 -3.81
CA ARG A 80 17.37 2.53 -2.40
C ARG A 80 16.37 1.60 -1.70
N PRO A 81 16.82 0.72 -0.80
CA PRO A 81 15.94 -0.03 0.10
C PRO A 81 15.34 0.90 1.16
N GLY A 82 14.22 0.49 1.76
CA GLY A 82 13.59 1.24 2.85
C GLY A 82 12.07 1.05 2.92
N LEU A 83 11.48 1.63 3.96
CA LEU A 83 10.04 1.71 4.17
C LEU A 83 9.50 3.05 3.67
N TYR A 84 8.35 2.99 3.02
CA TYR A 84 7.67 4.14 2.45
C TYR A 84 6.20 4.09 2.84
N PHE A 85 5.66 5.23 3.22
CA PHE A 85 4.34 5.33 3.84
C PHE A 85 3.42 6.20 2.99
N GLY A 86 2.25 5.64 2.71
CA GLY A 86 1.19 6.23 1.93
C GLY A 86 -0.11 6.42 2.72
N GLN A 87 -0.95 7.37 2.32
CA GLN A 87 -2.33 7.58 2.78
C GLN A 87 -3.19 8.00 1.61
N CYS A 88 -4.46 7.58 1.59
CA CYS A 88 -5.43 8.01 0.59
C CYS A 88 -5.55 9.56 0.51
N SER A 89 -5.56 10.15 -0.70
CA SER A 89 -5.67 11.60 -0.93
C SER A 89 -7.00 12.07 -1.55
N GLU A 90 -7.89 11.14 -1.87
CA GLU A 90 -9.23 11.40 -2.42
C GLU A 90 -10.29 10.97 -1.41
N ILE A 91 -11.26 11.83 -1.09
CA ILE A 91 -12.33 11.52 -0.11
C ILE A 91 -13.12 10.29 -0.59
N CYS A 92 -12.90 9.15 0.06
CA CYS A 92 -13.44 7.85 -0.33
C CYS A 92 -14.45 7.24 0.66
N GLY A 93 -14.85 8.00 1.70
CA GLY A 93 -15.81 7.55 2.71
C GLY A 93 -15.53 8.09 4.11
N ILE A 94 -16.24 7.56 5.11
CA ILE A 94 -16.13 7.95 6.52
C ILE A 94 -14.70 7.68 7.07
N ASN A 95 -14.09 6.59 6.63
CA ASN A 95 -12.79 6.13 7.09
C ASN A 95 -11.64 6.52 6.15
N HIS A 96 -11.84 7.51 5.28
CA HIS A 96 -10.84 7.97 4.31
C HIS A 96 -9.43 8.21 4.91
N ARG A 97 -9.36 8.67 6.17
CA ARG A 97 -8.09 8.92 6.88
C ARG A 97 -7.39 7.65 7.40
N PHE A 98 -8.11 6.54 7.45
CA PHE A 98 -7.67 5.28 8.07
C PHE A 98 -7.31 4.22 7.03
N ILE A 99 -6.86 4.67 5.85
CA ILE A 99 -6.40 3.79 4.77
C ILE A 99 -4.91 4.11 4.50
N PRO A 100 -4.00 3.68 5.39
CA PRO A 100 -2.57 3.79 5.16
C PRO A 100 -2.06 2.67 4.26
N ILE A 101 -0.88 2.90 3.68
CA ILE A 101 -0.21 2.00 2.74
C ILE A 101 1.25 1.94 3.14
N ILE A 102 1.79 0.75 3.33
CA ILE A 102 3.23 0.59 3.58
C ILE A 102 3.84 -0.18 2.42
N LEU A 103 4.83 0.44 1.79
CA LEU A 103 5.66 -0.19 0.77
C LEU A 103 7.08 -0.40 1.31
N GLU A 104 7.50 -1.65 1.34
CA GLU A 104 8.83 -2.07 1.75
C GLU A 104 9.66 -2.41 0.52
N ARG A 105 10.87 -1.83 0.43
CA ARG A 105 11.81 -2.10 -0.66
C ARG A 105 12.97 -2.91 -0.13
N THR A 106 13.09 -4.15 -0.58
CA THR A 106 14.06 -5.12 -0.06
C THR A 106 14.93 -5.73 -1.17
N SER A 107 16.01 -6.40 -0.77
CA SER A 107 16.91 -7.10 -1.70
C SER A 107 16.26 -8.40 -2.16
N TYR A 108 16.73 -8.94 -3.29
CA TYR A 108 16.25 -10.23 -3.80
C TYR A 108 16.34 -11.37 -2.77
N GLN A 109 17.43 -11.40 -1.99
CA GLN A 109 17.65 -12.42 -0.97
C GLN A 109 16.59 -12.38 0.14
N ASN A 110 16.17 -11.18 0.55
CA ASN A 110 15.16 -11.01 1.59
C ASN A 110 13.72 -11.18 1.08
N PHE A 111 13.51 -11.13 -0.23
CA PHE A 111 12.20 -11.31 -0.83
C PHE A 111 11.83 -12.79 -1.05
N VAL A 112 12.83 -13.65 -1.26
CA VAL A 112 12.64 -15.08 -1.56
C VAL A 112 12.52 -15.93 -0.29
N ASN A 113 13.10 -15.47 0.82
CA ASN A 113 13.06 -16.14 2.12
C ASN A 113 11.79 -15.78 2.90
#